data_AF-A0A5C6BMZ6-F1
#
_entry.id   AF-A0A5C6BMZ6-F1
#
_cell.length_a   1.000
_cell.length_b   1.000
_cell.length_c   1.000
_cell.angle_alpha   90.00
_cell.angle_beta   90.00
_cell.angle_gamma   90.00
#
_symmetry.space_group_name_H-M   'P 1'
#
loop_
_entity.id
_entity.type
_entity.pdbx_description
1 polymer ?
#
loop_
_entity_poly.entity_id
_entity_poly.type
_entity_poly.pdbx_seq_one_letter_code
_entity_poly.pdbx_strand_id
1 'polypeptide(L)'
;MSSNTDNNADLEGIDFDSLPAPEETLENGASMTEPGQGPQQQIELLESQLQEKEDLVFALTERLEQAAEQLDRYRRAGARQSRSGGGMPKEIVEEQKSLFDEMRQMIAQWEATQPGVTLGRIELQVTELRDLVAGNVLGDGNGGGGIGSALSALTKSEPAPAAEEPQEAAAAPSNDFKPGSWEAQRAALMAGEPVPESKPEPVAEVEVPATETDDVVEEAAEDLTNTPTPIDLHSADIEQLRQAVQERDRIIASLKQQIEEQEGSGEVVKFDTMDSMPDEFREKLDALEEEWKDKIRETEVELSLERAKIAREKAELQQQQHQMQKHREKMGVTGQPGPANSGSQSGEDANSGRWLRFLKRGNDDE
;
A
#
# COMPACT_ATOMS: atom_id res chain seq x y z
N MET A 1 6.70 -33.39 -34.60
CA MET A 1 6.16 -34.44 -33.72
C MET A 1 7.02 -34.48 -32.46
N SER A 2 6.61 -33.73 -31.45
CA SER A 2 6.89 -33.95 -30.02
C SER A 2 6.18 -32.81 -29.30
N SER A 3 4.94 -33.12 -28.93
CA SER A 3 4.02 -32.35 -28.10
C SER A 3 4.60 -32.18 -26.70
N ASN A 4 4.70 -30.93 -26.24
CA ASN A 4 4.97 -30.59 -24.84
C ASN A 4 3.80 -29.76 -24.32
N THR A 5 2.68 -30.45 -24.15
CA THR A 5 1.46 -30.03 -23.46
C THR A 5 1.33 -31.01 -22.31
N ASP A 6 1.55 -30.57 -21.07
CA ASP A 6 1.10 -31.20 -19.81
C ASP A 6 1.90 -30.61 -18.64
N ASN A 7 1.56 -29.39 -18.22
CA ASN A 7 1.92 -28.84 -16.89
C ASN A 7 0.93 -27.73 -16.51
N ASN A 8 -0.36 -28.01 -16.64
CA ASN A 8 -1.43 -27.21 -16.06
C ASN A 8 -2.18 -28.11 -15.08
N ALA A 9 -1.60 -28.29 -13.90
CA ALA A 9 -2.19 -29.06 -12.81
C ALA A 9 -2.47 -28.11 -11.64
N ASP A 10 -3.74 -28.09 -11.23
CA ASP A 10 -4.23 -27.83 -9.88
C ASP A 10 -3.83 -26.52 -9.17
N LEU A 11 -4.42 -25.41 -9.62
CA LEU A 11 -4.63 -24.21 -8.80
C LEU A 11 -6.12 -23.84 -8.67
N GLU A 12 -7.00 -24.84 -8.70
CA GLU A 12 -8.39 -24.67 -8.27
C GLU A 12 -8.49 -25.00 -6.78
N GLY A 13 -8.72 -24.00 -5.93
CA GLY A 13 -9.09 -24.23 -4.52
C GLY A 13 -8.52 -23.29 -3.48
N ILE A 14 -8.18 -22.03 -3.80
CA ILE A 14 -8.01 -21.01 -2.75
C ILE A 14 -9.34 -20.28 -2.61
N ASP A 15 -10.20 -20.78 -1.73
CA ASP A 15 -11.44 -20.11 -1.30
C ASP A 15 -11.11 -18.78 -0.60
N PHE A 16 -11.07 -17.70 -1.38
CA PHE A 16 -10.81 -16.34 -0.88
C PHE A 16 -11.93 -15.82 0.04
N ASP A 17 -13.10 -16.47 0.02
CA ASP A 17 -14.28 -16.16 0.85
C ASP A 17 -14.24 -16.82 2.24
N SER A 18 -13.22 -17.63 2.54
CA SER A 18 -12.90 -18.12 3.90
C SER A 18 -11.77 -17.36 4.56
N LEU A 19 -11.42 -16.17 4.05
CA LEU A 19 -10.62 -15.24 4.84
C LEU A 19 -11.52 -14.70 5.97
N PRO A 20 -11.18 -14.95 7.25
CA PRO A 20 -11.90 -14.31 8.35
C PRO A 20 -11.83 -12.80 8.12
N ALA A 21 -12.98 -12.14 8.20
CA ALA A 21 -13.06 -10.68 8.18
C ALA A 21 -11.97 -10.12 9.11
N PRO A 22 -11.24 -9.05 8.73
CA PRO A 22 -10.30 -8.43 9.63
C PRO A 22 -11.11 -7.99 10.85
N GLU A 23 -11.00 -8.76 11.93
CA GLU A 23 -11.48 -8.34 13.23
C GLU A 23 -10.83 -7.00 13.47
N GLU A 24 -11.65 -5.95 13.41
CA GLU A 24 -11.32 -4.64 13.88
C GLU A 24 -10.79 -4.82 15.30
N THR A 25 -9.47 -4.82 15.43
CA THR A 25 -8.75 -4.69 16.68
C THR A 25 -8.87 -3.24 17.14
N LEU A 26 -10.11 -2.77 17.24
CA LEU A 26 -10.49 -1.61 18.00
C LEU A 26 -10.48 -2.03 19.47
N GLU A 27 -9.59 -1.39 20.20
CA GLU A 27 -9.76 -1.09 21.61
C GLU A 27 -9.88 -2.29 22.56
N ASN A 28 -8.75 -2.84 23.01
CA ASN A 28 -8.62 -3.39 24.37
C ASN A 28 -7.16 -3.57 24.82
N GLY A 29 -6.31 -2.57 24.57
CA GLY A 29 -4.93 -2.50 25.09
C GLY A 29 -4.83 -1.95 26.52
N ALA A 30 -5.88 -2.10 27.34
CA ALA A 30 -5.96 -1.51 28.68
C ALA A 30 -6.50 -2.48 29.73
N SER A 31 -5.86 -3.64 29.90
CA SER A 31 -5.82 -4.30 31.23
C SER A 31 -4.96 -5.57 31.17
N MET A 32 -3.75 -5.49 31.73
CA MET A 32 -3.03 -6.57 32.42
C MET A 32 -1.60 -6.08 32.72
N THR A 33 -1.48 -4.94 33.39
CA THR A 33 -0.28 -4.65 34.18
C THR A 33 -0.40 -5.46 35.47
N GLU A 34 0.34 -6.56 35.57
CA GLU A 34 0.58 -7.25 36.83
C GLU A 34 1.00 -6.23 37.91
N PRO A 35 0.34 -6.20 39.09
CA PRO A 35 0.60 -5.22 40.14
C PRO A 35 1.88 -5.52 40.96
N GLY A 36 2.97 -5.90 40.29
CA GLY A 36 4.23 -6.26 40.94
C GLY A 36 5.49 -5.96 40.13
N GLN A 37 5.39 -5.71 38.82
CA GLN A 37 6.51 -5.23 38.03
C GLN A 37 6.68 -3.74 38.34
N GLY A 38 7.79 -3.38 39.01
CA GLY A 38 8.05 -2.00 39.39
C GLY A 38 8.02 -1.07 38.17
N PRO A 39 7.66 0.22 38.33
CA PRO A 39 7.56 1.17 37.22
C PRO A 39 8.85 1.24 36.38
N GLN A 40 10.00 0.88 36.95
CA GLN A 40 11.29 0.78 36.24
C GLN A 40 11.32 -0.34 35.19
N GLN A 41 10.74 -1.51 35.45
CA GLN A 41 10.69 -2.62 34.48
C GLN A 41 9.76 -2.28 33.32
N GLN A 42 8.67 -1.58 33.60
CA GLN A 42 7.75 -1.12 32.56
C GLN A 42 8.40 -0.07 31.66
N ILE A 43 9.22 0.83 32.22
CA ILE A 43 10.00 1.80 31.44
C ILE A 43 11.01 1.06 30.54
N GLU A 44 11.76 0.10 31.09
CA GLU A 44 12.74 -0.69 30.32
C GLU A 44 12.09 -1.47 29.16
N LEU A 45 10.92 -2.08 29.41
CA LEU A 45 10.14 -2.75 28.37
C LEU A 45 9.68 -1.76 27.29
N LEU A 46 9.16 -0.60 27.67
CA LEU A 46 8.73 0.42 26.72
C LEU A 46 9.90 0.98 25.90
N GLU A 47 11.06 1.18 26.52
CA GLU A 47 12.30 1.59 25.84
C GLU A 47 12.74 0.54 24.80
N SER A 48 12.70 -0.75 25.15
CA SER A 48 13.03 -1.82 24.19
C SER A 48 12.06 -1.87 23.01
N GLN A 49 10.77 -1.68 23.24
CA GLN A 49 9.75 -1.65 22.19
C GLN A 49 9.88 -0.42 21.31
N LEU A 50 10.26 0.72 21.89
CA LEU A 50 10.51 1.95 21.15
C LEU A 50 11.72 1.76 20.24
N GLN A 51 12.80 1.16 20.75
CA GLN A 51 14.00 0.87 19.98
C GLN A 51 13.75 -0.11 18.82
N GLU A 52 12.99 -1.19 19.05
CA GLU A 52 12.60 -2.13 17.99
C GLU A 52 11.78 -1.44 16.88
N LYS A 53 10.86 -0.54 17.27
CA LYS A 53 10.09 0.25 16.31
C LYS A 53 10.96 1.24 15.54
N GLU A 54 11.94 1.87 16.19
CA GLU A 54 12.90 2.75 15.52
C GLU A 54 13.75 1.99 14.49
N ASP A 55 14.23 0.79 14.83
CA ASP A 55 14.97 -0.08 13.92
C ASP A 55 14.11 -0.51 12.72
N LEU A 56 12.84 -0.83 12.95
CA LEU A 56 11.90 -1.19 11.88
C LEU A 56 11.61 0.01 10.96
N VAL A 57 11.41 1.20 11.53
CA VAL A 57 11.24 2.44 10.75
C VAL A 57 12.49 2.74 9.94
N PHE A 58 13.68 2.53 10.49
CA PHE A 58 14.94 2.70 9.77
C PHE A 58 15.02 1.74 8.58
N ALA A 59 14.76 0.45 8.79
CA ALA A 59 14.78 -0.57 7.73
C ALA A 59 13.74 -0.30 6.62
N LEU A 60 12.52 0.12 6.99
CA LEU A 60 11.49 0.50 6.02
C LEU A 60 11.90 1.75 5.23
N THR A 61 12.51 2.73 5.90
CA THR A 61 12.97 3.97 5.24
C THR A 61 14.09 3.67 4.25
N GLU A 62 15.05 2.82 4.61
CA GLU A 62 16.12 2.36 3.71
C GLU A 62 15.54 1.63 2.49
N ARG A 63 14.56 0.74 2.70
CA ARG A 63 13.91 0.01 1.60
C ARG A 63 13.13 0.96 0.66
N LEU A 64 12.48 1.98 1.20
CA LEU A 64 11.79 3.00 0.40
C LEU A 64 12.78 3.89 -0.37
N GLU A 65 13.94 4.23 0.22
CA GLU A 65 15.00 4.95 -0.47
C GLU A 65 15.55 4.13 -1.64
N GLN A 66 15.79 2.83 -1.46
CA GLN A 66 16.20 1.92 -2.53
C GLN A 66 15.16 1.82 -3.65
N ALA A 67 13.87 1.68 -3.32
CA ALA A 67 12.79 1.63 -4.30
C ALA A 67 12.65 2.96 -5.07
N ALA A 68 12.78 4.10 -4.38
CA ALA A 68 12.78 5.41 -4.99
C ALA A 68 13.99 5.61 -5.92
N GLU A 69 15.18 5.15 -5.53
CA GLU A 69 16.38 5.20 -6.37
C GLU A 69 16.22 4.30 -7.61
N GLN A 70 15.64 3.12 -7.48
CA GLN A 70 15.31 2.25 -8.62
C GLN A 70 14.35 2.96 -9.59
N LEU A 71 13.26 3.56 -9.10
CA LEU A 71 12.34 4.32 -9.95
C LEU A 71 13.01 5.54 -10.59
N ASP A 72 13.87 6.26 -9.89
CA ASP A 72 14.61 7.40 -10.46
C ASP A 72 15.62 6.93 -11.53
N ARG A 73 16.27 5.77 -11.33
CA ARG A 73 17.10 5.12 -12.37
C ARG A 73 16.25 4.74 -13.58
N TYR A 74 15.09 4.13 -13.39
CA TYR A 74 14.15 3.80 -14.49
C TYR A 74 13.69 5.05 -15.24
N ARG A 75 13.36 6.14 -14.53
CA ARG A 75 12.96 7.40 -15.16
C ARG A 75 14.11 8.05 -15.93
N ARG A 76 15.33 8.05 -15.36
CA ARG A 76 16.53 8.60 -16.04
C ARG A 76 16.99 7.75 -17.23
N ALA A 77 16.87 6.43 -17.14
CA ALA A 77 17.14 5.51 -18.25
C ALA A 77 16.07 5.64 -19.34
N GLY A 78 14.79 5.57 -18.96
CA GLY A 78 13.64 5.69 -19.86
C GLY A 78 13.58 7.02 -20.62
N ALA A 79 13.93 8.14 -19.98
CA ALA A 79 13.97 9.45 -20.64
C ALA A 79 15.01 9.56 -21.77
N ARG A 80 16.04 8.68 -21.79
CA ARG A 80 17.03 8.63 -22.89
C ARG A 80 16.65 7.65 -24.01
N GLN A 81 15.75 6.71 -23.76
CA GLN A 81 15.36 5.68 -24.73
C GLN A 81 14.15 6.04 -25.60
N SER A 82 13.38 7.09 -25.26
CA SER A 82 12.15 7.48 -25.98
C SER A 82 12.33 7.88 -27.46
N ARG A 83 13.55 8.10 -27.97
CA ARG A 83 13.78 8.50 -29.37
C ARG A 83 14.11 7.36 -30.36
N SER A 84 14.20 6.11 -29.92
CA SER A 84 14.57 5.00 -30.81
C SER A 84 13.63 3.81 -30.65
N GLY A 85 12.49 3.85 -31.34
CA GLY A 85 11.74 2.68 -31.81
C GLY A 85 11.39 1.59 -30.78
N GLY A 86 10.30 1.79 -30.05
CA GLY A 86 9.21 0.82 -29.92
C GLY A 86 9.47 -0.63 -29.47
N GLY A 87 10.55 -0.92 -28.73
CA GLY A 87 10.75 -2.24 -28.12
C GLY A 87 11.31 -2.12 -26.72
N MET A 88 10.68 -2.78 -25.74
CA MET A 88 11.30 -2.93 -24.42
C MET A 88 12.68 -3.59 -24.60
N PRO A 89 13.76 -3.02 -24.03
CA PRO A 89 15.08 -3.63 -24.06
C PRO A 89 15.00 -5.06 -23.54
N LYS A 90 15.54 -6.02 -24.31
CA LYS A 90 15.55 -7.44 -23.91
C LYS A 90 16.20 -7.66 -22.54
N GLU A 91 17.14 -6.79 -22.18
CA GLU A 91 17.80 -6.76 -20.89
C GLU A 91 16.83 -6.50 -19.73
N ILE A 92 15.83 -5.64 -19.91
CA ILE A 92 14.78 -5.39 -18.91
C ILE A 92 13.83 -6.59 -18.80
N VAL A 93 13.55 -7.25 -19.92
CA VAL A 93 12.72 -8.47 -19.92
C VAL A 93 13.46 -9.62 -19.22
N GLU A 94 14.77 -9.71 -19.38
CA GLU A 94 15.62 -10.69 -18.67
C GLU A 94 15.74 -10.37 -17.19
N GLU A 95 15.89 -9.09 -16.82
CA GLU A 95 15.93 -8.65 -15.42
C GLU A 95 14.58 -8.83 -14.71
N GLN A 96 13.46 -8.53 -15.39
CA GLN A 96 12.13 -8.85 -14.87
C GLN A 96 11.95 -10.35 -14.68
N LYS A 97 12.37 -11.19 -15.63
CA LYS A 97 12.32 -12.65 -15.48
C LYS A 97 13.14 -13.12 -14.29
N SER A 98 14.35 -12.60 -14.13
CA SER A 98 15.21 -12.86 -12.97
C SER A 98 14.52 -12.51 -11.66
N LEU A 99 13.91 -11.33 -11.58
CA LEU A 99 13.21 -10.87 -10.38
C LEU A 99 11.95 -11.71 -10.09
N PHE A 100 11.21 -12.13 -11.13
CA PHE A 100 10.09 -13.06 -10.97
C PHE A 100 10.55 -14.44 -10.48
N ASP A 101 11.68 -14.93 -10.98
CA ASP A 101 12.26 -16.20 -10.52
C ASP A 101 12.76 -16.10 -9.08
N GLU A 102 13.37 -14.97 -8.69
CA GLU A 102 13.79 -14.70 -7.31
C GLU A 102 12.59 -14.57 -6.35
N MET A 103 11.51 -13.88 -6.77
CA MET A 103 10.26 -13.82 -6.01
C MET A 103 9.64 -15.21 -5.83
N ARG A 104 9.60 -16.02 -6.89
CA ARG A 104 9.12 -17.41 -6.81
C ARG A 104 9.98 -18.24 -5.86
N GLN A 105 11.29 -18.04 -5.86
CA GLN A 105 12.20 -18.73 -4.96
C GLN A 105 12.00 -18.29 -3.51
N MET A 106 11.78 -17.00 -3.23
CA MET A 106 11.43 -16.53 -1.89
C MET A 106 10.07 -17.05 -1.41
N ILE A 107 9.07 -17.10 -2.28
CA ILE A 107 7.76 -17.69 -1.94
C ILE A 107 7.92 -19.18 -1.63
N ALA A 108 8.64 -19.94 -2.46
CA ALA A 108 8.92 -21.34 -2.20
C ALA A 108 9.72 -21.57 -0.91
N GLN A 109 10.66 -20.66 -0.59
CA GLN A 109 11.41 -20.70 0.66
C GLN A 109 10.49 -20.40 1.86
N TRP A 110 9.58 -19.43 1.73
CA TRP A 110 8.62 -19.07 2.77
C TRP A 110 7.62 -20.20 3.02
N GLU A 111 7.09 -20.81 1.95
CA GLU A 111 6.27 -22.01 2.01
C GLU A 111 7.02 -23.18 2.66
N ALA A 112 8.30 -23.39 2.33
CA ALA A 112 9.13 -24.42 2.93
C ALA A 112 9.40 -24.17 4.43
N THR A 113 9.51 -22.90 4.86
CA THR A 113 9.64 -22.57 6.28
C THR A 113 8.38 -22.81 7.09
N GLN A 114 7.23 -23.10 6.43
CA GLN A 114 5.93 -23.41 7.04
C GLN A 114 5.70 -22.66 8.37
N PRO A 115 5.56 -21.33 8.32
CA PRO A 115 5.39 -20.52 9.54
C PRO A 115 4.22 -21.01 10.39
N GLY A 116 3.16 -21.54 9.77
CA GLY A 116 2.03 -22.15 10.48
C GLY A 116 2.40 -23.34 11.37
N VAL A 117 3.36 -24.19 10.98
CA VAL A 117 3.82 -25.31 11.83
C VAL A 117 4.65 -24.79 12.99
N THR A 118 5.50 -23.79 12.74
CA THR A 118 6.28 -23.16 13.82
C THR A 118 5.37 -22.42 14.81
N LEU A 119 4.34 -21.73 14.31
CA LEU A 119 3.37 -21.01 15.12
C LEU A 119 2.52 -21.99 15.94
N GLY A 120 2.02 -23.07 15.33
CA GLY A 120 1.30 -24.12 16.05
C GLY A 120 2.16 -24.79 17.14
N ARG A 121 3.46 -24.94 16.91
CA ARG A 121 4.39 -25.42 17.95
C ARG A 121 4.53 -24.42 19.10
N ILE A 122 4.62 -23.12 18.79
CA ILE A 122 4.69 -22.06 19.79
C ILE A 122 3.39 -22.00 20.59
N GLU A 123 2.23 -22.08 19.95
CA GLU A 123 0.92 -22.13 20.60
C GLU A 123 0.83 -23.31 21.57
N LEU A 124 1.27 -24.50 21.14
CA LEU A 124 1.27 -25.69 21.98
C LEU A 124 2.19 -25.52 23.21
N GLN A 125 3.37 -24.91 23.03
CA GLN A 125 4.26 -24.57 24.14
C GLN A 125 3.66 -23.52 25.08
N VAL A 126 2.96 -22.51 24.56
CA VAL A 126 2.27 -21.50 25.38
C VAL A 126 1.15 -22.14 26.18
N THR A 127 0.40 -23.09 25.62
CA THR A 127 -0.62 -23.84 26.37
C THR A 127 -0.01 -24.73 27.46
N GLU A 128 1.11 -25.41 27.18
CA GLU A 128 1.82 -26.22 28.18
C GLU A 128 2.37 -25.36 29.32
N LEU A 129 2.94 -24.19 29.01
CA LEU A 129 3.39 -23.23 30.02
C LEU A 129 2.22 -22.69 30.84
N ARG A 130 1.08 -22.41 30.21
CA ARG A 130 -0.15 -21.98 30.90
C ARG A 130 -0.66 -23.07 31.85
N ASP A 131 -0.63 -24.33 31.43
CA ASP A 131 -1.03 -25.48 32.26
C ASP A 131 -0.05 -25.74 33.40
N LEU A 132 1.26 -25.59 33.17
CA LEU A 132 2.27 -25.66 34.23
C LEU A 132 2.08 -24.53 35.25
N VAL A 133 1.82 -23.31 34.81
CA VAL A 133 1.56 -22.19 35.72
C VAL A 133 0.25 -22.40 36.50
N ALA A 134 -0.83 -22.79 35.82
CA ALA A 134 -2.12 -23.07 36.47
C ALA A 134 -2.05 -24.27 37.44
N GLY A 135 -1.33 -25.32 37.07
CA GLY A 135 -1.10 -26.51 37.90
C GLY A 135 -0.18 -26.25 39.08
N ASN A 136 0.87 -25.42 38.90
CA ASN A 136 1.79 -25.04 39.96
C ASN A 136 1.15 -24.08 40.98
N VAL A 137 0.16 -23.28 40.56
CA VAL A 137 -0.65 -22.45 41.48
C VAL A 137 -1.56 -23.29 42.38
N LEU A 138 -1.95 -24.50 41.96
CA LEU A 138 -2.83 -25.38 42.73
C LEU A 138 -2.09 -26.50 43.48
N GLY A 139 -0.76 -26.60 43.31
CA GLY A 139 -0.04 -27.85 43.56
C GLY A 139 1.21 -27.78 44.44
N ASP A 140 1.32 -26.91 45.44
CA ASP A 140 2.10 -27.24 46.66
C ASP A 140 1.80 -26.33 47.87
N GLY A 141 0.54 -25.91 48.00
CA GLY A 141 0.04 -25.19 49.16
C GLY A 141 -0.38 -26.12 50.30
N ASN A 142 0.41 -27.16 50.62
CA ASN A 142 0.28 -27.86 51.90
C ASN A 142 0.76 -26.92 53.03
N GLY A 143 -0.08 -25.96 53.43
CA GLY A 143 0.30 -25.03 54.48
C GLY A 143 -0.64 -23.85 54.70
N GLY A 144 -1.90 -24.12 55.06
CA GLY A 144 -2.59 -23.29 56.04
C GLY A 144 -3.48 -22.15 55.54
N GLY A 145 -4.79 -22.38 55.65
CA GLY A 145 -5.64 -21.44 56.40
C GLY A 145 -6.25 -20.26 55.63
N GLY A 146 -7.34 -20.55 54.93
CA GLY A 146 -8.61 -19.88 55.24
C GLY A 146 -8.93 -18.56 54.53
N ILE A 147 -10.25 -18.45 54.29
CA ILE A 147 -11.08 -17.25 54.14
C ILE A 147 -11.36 -16.79 52.69
N GLY A 148 -12.59 -17.08 52.25
CA GLY A 148 -13.40 -16.31 51.27
C GLY A 148 -13.18 -16.67 49.81
N SER A 149 -14.08 -17.30 49.04
CA SER A 149 -15.54 -17.34 49.06
C SER A 149 -16.19 -15.95 49.23
N ALA A 150 -16.25 -15.14 48.16
CA ALA A 150 -17.29 -14.14 47.89
C ALA A 150 -17.01 -13.19 46.69
N LEU A 151 -16.77 -13.66 45.45
CA LEU A 151 -16.78 -12.76 44.28
C LEU A 151 -17.48 -13.35 43.04
N SER A 152 -18.64 -13.97 43.26
CA SER A 152 -19.65 -14.19 42.22
C SER A 152 -20.93 -13.46 42.60
N ALA A 153 -21.02 -12.15 42.33
CA ALA A 153 -22.26 -11.38 42.14
C ALA A 153 -21.98 -9.87 42.20
N LEU A 154 -21.58 -9.26 41.08
CA LEU A 154 -21.77 -7.83 40.75
C LEU A 154 -21.16 -7.67 39.35
N THR A 155 -21.93 -7.60 38.28
CA THR A 155 -22.44 -6.32 37.77
C THR A 155 -23.64 -6.57 36.84
N LYS A 156 -24.79 -6.08 37.27
CA LYS A 156 -26.00 -5.91 36.45
C LYS A 156 -26.33 -4.42 36.53
N SER A 157 -26.18 -3.71 35.43
CA SER A 157 -26.51 -2.28 35.33
C SER A 157 -27.25 -2.01 34.03
N GLU A 158 -28.41 -1.38 34.20
CA GLU A 158 -29.46 -1.03 33.27
C GLU A 158 -29.18 0.32 32.57
N PRO A 159 -29.78 0.63 31.41
CA PRO A 159 -29.50 1.85 30.63
C PRO A 159 -30.59 2.94 30.77
N ALA A 160 -30.20 4.23 30.81
CA ALA A 160 -30.99 5.44 30.45
C ALA A 160 -30.22 6.74 30.80
N PRO A 161 -30.62 7.95 30.34
CA PRO A 161 -31.04 8.37 29.00
C PRO A 161 -30.37 9.70 28.53
N ALA A 162 -30.73 10.09 27.29
CA ALA A 162 -30.52 11.33 26.55
C ALA A 162 -30.21 12.64 27.31
N ALA A 163 -29.23 13.40 26.76
CA ALA A 163 -29.07 14.83 26.98
C ALA A 163 -28.83 15.54 25.63
N GLU A 164 -29.76 16.42 25.27
CA GLU A 164 -29.67 17.43 24.21
C GLU A 164 -28.68 18.54 24.59
N GLU A 165 -27.92 19.05 23.63
CA GLU A 165 -27.40 20.42 23.68
C GLU A 165 -27.45 21.11 22.29
N PRO A 166 -27.58 22.44 22.26
CA PRO A 166 -28.25 23.18 21.18
C PRO A 166 -27.36 23.69 20.05
N GLN A 167 -28.02 23.91 18.91
CA GLN A 167 -27.57 24.65 17.74
C GLN A 167 -27.26 26.12 18.09
N GLU A 168 -26.09 26.60 17.65
CA GLU A 168 -25.81 28.04 17.53
C GLU A 168 -25.32 28.35 16.11
N ALA A 169 -26.09 29.17 15.41
CA ALA A 169 -25.85 29.65 14.06
C ALA A 169 -25.08 30.98 14.10
N ALA A 170 -24.07 31.12 13.24
CA ALA A 170 -23.53 32.43 12.88
C ALA A 170 -23.08 32.45 11.41
N ALA A 171 -23.50 33.49 10.70
CA ALA A 171 -23.37 33.65 9.26
C ALA A 171 -22.32 34.70 8.86
N ALA A 172 -21.67 34.42 7.70
CA ALA A 172 -21.14 35.33 6.66
C ALA A 172 -19.78 36.07 6.85
N PRO A 173 -19.11 36.57 5.76
CA PRO A 173 -19.08 36.14 4.35
C PRO A 173 -17.66 36.13 3.68
N SER A 174 -17.62 35.60 2.43
CA SER A 174 -16.71 35.89 1.29
C SER A 174 -15.23 35.49 1.36
N ASN A 175 -14.79 34.53 0.53
CA ASN A 175 -14.28 34.73 -0.85
C ASN A 175 -13.25 33.64 -1.25
N ASP A 176 -13.27 33.31 -2.55
CA ASP A 176 -12.17 32.76 -3.36
C ASP A 176 -11.80 31.26 -3.25
N PHE A 177 -12.46 30.50 -4.14
CA PHE A 177 -11.95 29.41 -4.99
C PHE A 177 -10.62 28.76 -4.56
N LYS A 178 -10.67 27.55 -3.98
CA LYS A 178 -9.49 26.73 -3.66
C LYS A 178 -9.70 25.22 -3.86
N PRO A 179 -8.61 24.48 -4.17
CA PRO A 179 -8.63 23.07 -4.54
C PRO A 179 -8.89 22.20 -3.31
N GLY A 180 -10.17 21.97 -3.02
CA GLY A 180 -10.65 21.10 -1.94
C GLY A 180 -11.95 20.38 -2.30
N SER A 181 -12.34 20.42 -3.58
CA SER A 181 -13.64 19.92 -4.04
C SER A 181 -13.86 18.44 -3.76
N TRP A 182 -12.80 17.63 -3.66
CA TRP A 182 -12.94 16.20 -3.40
C TRP A 182 -13.01 15.85 -1.90
N GLU A 183 -12.21 16.53 -1.08
CA GLU A 183 -12.24 16.34 0.38
C GLU A 183 -13.54 16.88 0.97
N ALA A 184 -14.07 17.98 0.43
CA ALA A 184 -15.39 18.52 0.78
C ALA A 184 -16.52 17.57 0.35
N GLN A 185 -16.42 16.94 -0.81
CA GLN A 185 -17.42 15.96 -1.27
C GLN A 185 -17.39 14.70 -0.41
N ARG A 186 -16.22 14.27 0.05
CA ARG A 186 -16.06 13.15 0.97
C ARG A 186 -16.58 13.46 2.37
N ALA A 187 -16.34 14.67 2.88
CA ALA A 187 -16.89 15.12 4.14
C ALA A 187 -18.43 15.22 4.10
N ALA A 188 -19.00 15.69 2.98
CA ALA A 188 -20.45 15.73 2.78
C ALA A 188 -21.09 14.32 2.77
N LEU A 189 -20.40 13.34 2.19
CA LEU A 189 -20.87 11.95 2.14
C LEU A 189 -20.85 11.27 3.52
N MET A 190 -19.89 11.64 4.37
CA MET A 190 -19.80 11.14 5.76
C MET A 190 -20.73 11.89 6.73
N ALA A 191 -21.08 13.15 6.42
CA ALA A 191 -21.97 13.97 7.24
C ALA A 191 -23.47 13.64 7.04
N GLY A 192 -23.82 12.74 6.10
CA GLY A 192 -25.20 12.34 5.84
C GLY A 192 -26.08 13.45 5.27
N GLU A 193 -25.47 14.50 4.71
CA GLU A 193 -26.19 15.63 4.12
C GLU A 193 -26.68 15.24 2.71
N PRO A 194 -27.98 15.41 2.38
CA PRO A 194 -28.52 14.96 1.10
C PRO A 194 -27.89 15.75 -0.05
N VAL A 195 -27.29 15.02 -0.99
CA VAL A 195 -26.72 15.57 -2.23
C VAL A 195 -27.77 16.45 -2.92
N PRO A 196 -27.47 17.72 -3.25
CA PRO A 196 -28.42 18.56 -3.95
C PRO A 196 -28.70 17.96 -5.33
N GLU A 197 -29.93 17.51 -5.54
CA GLU A 197 -30.45 17.09 -6.85
C GLU A 197 -30.29 18.26 -7.83
N SER A 198 -29.26 18.16 -8.67
CA SER A 198 -29.12 19.00 -9.85
C SER A 198 -30.22 18.61 -10.83
N LYS A 199 -31.29 19.39 -10.79
CA LYS A 199 -32.39 19.37 -11.76
C LYS A 199 -31.80 19.49 -13.18
N PRO A 200 -31.94 18.48 -14.05
CA PRO A 200 -31.40 18.56 -15.40
C PRO A 200 -32.17 19.63 -16.20
N GLU A 201 -31.44 20.61 -16.72
CA GLU A 201 -31.93 21.49 -17.78
C GLU A 201 -32.23 20.67 -19.03
N PRO A 202 -33.34 20.96 -19.74
CA PRO A 202 -33.71 20.24 -20.96
C PRO A 202 -32.71 20.58 -22.07
N VAL A 203 -31.82 19.65 -22.37
CA VAL A 203 -30.92 19.73 -23.53
C VAL A 203 -31.77 19.64 -24.78
N ALA A 204 -31.63 20.65 -25.64
CA ALA A 204 -32.30 20.74 -26.92
C ALA A 204 -32.03 19.50 -27.79
N GLU A 205 -33.11 19.03 -28.39
CA GLU A 205 -33.21 17.96 -29.38
C GLU A 205 -32.28 18.29 -30.57
N VAL A 206 -31.12 17.62 -30.62
CA VAL A 206 -30.23 17.65 -31.79
C VAL A 206 -30.67 16.53 -32.72
N GLU A 207 -31.34 16.90 -33.81
CA GLU A 207 -31.59 16.03 -34.96
C GLU A 207 -30.26 15.55 -35.53
N VAL A 208 -29.92 14.28 -35.27
CA VAL A 208 -28.85 13.58 -35.98
C VAL A 208 -29.38 13.05 -37.32
N PRO A 209 -28.70 13.35 -38.45
CA PRO A 209 -29.12 12.86 -39.75
C PRO A 209 -28.94 11.35 -39.86
N ALA A 210 -30.03 10.67 -40.24
CA ALA A 210 -30.07 9.26 -40.58
C ALA A 210 -28.98 8.94 -41.62
N THR A 211 -27.98 8.19 -41.20
CA THR A 211 -27.02 7.55 -42.08
C THR A 211 -27.36 6.06 -42.11
N GLU A 212 -27.93 5.64 -43.23
CA GLU A 212 -28.20 4.26 -43.58
C GLU A 212 -26.86 3.53 -43.77
N THR A 213 -26.44 2.78 -42.75
CA THR A 213 -25.42 1.74 -42.87
C THR A 213 -25.95 0.47 -42.21
N ASP A 214 -27.08 -0.02 -42.70
CA ASP A 214 -27.58 -1.39 -42.50
C ASP A 214 -26.98 -2.27 -43.61
N ASP A 215 -26.20 -3.29 -43.23
CA ASP A 215 -26.12 -4.61 -43.90
C ASP A 215 -24.83 -5.43 -43.59
N VAL A 216 -23.91 -4.99 -42.71
CA VAL A 216 -22.68 -5.80 -42.43
C VAL A 216 -22.37 -6.03 -40.94
N VAL A 217 -23.23 -5.60 -40.01
CA VAL A 217 -22.98 -5.79 -38.56
C VAL A 217 -23.99 -6.74 -37.90
N GLU A 218 -24.99 -7.24 -38.64
CA GLU A 218 -26.09 -8.03 -38.06
C GLU A 218 -25.66 -9.46 -37.66
N GLU A 219 -24.59 -10.02 -38.22
CA GLU A 219 -24.14 -11.39 -37.92
C GLU A 219 -23.31 -11.51 -36.61
N ALA A 220 -22.82 -10.39 -36.05
CA ALA A 220 -22.06 -10.38 -34.80
C ALA A 220 -22.90 -9.96 -33.57
N ALA A 221 -24.13 -9.48 -33.79
CA ALA A 221 -25.02 -9.02 -32.72
C ALA A 221 -25.90 -10.14 -32.12
N GLU A 222 -26.02 -11.30 -32.79
CA GLU A 222 -26.88 -12.39 -32.33
C GLU A 222 -26.36 -13.11 -31.08
N ASP A 223 -25.08 -13.00 -30.73
CA ASP A 223 -24.51 -13.73 -29.57
C ASP A 223 -24.51 -12.92 -28.25
N LEU A 224 -24.82 -11.62 -28.31
CA LEU A 224 -24.96 -10.75 -27.12
C LEU A 224 -26.32 -10.91 -26.42
N THR A 225 -27.25 -11.71 -26.94
CA THR A 225 -28.57 -11.90 -26.34
C THR A 225 -28.57 -12.78 -25.10
N ASN A 226 -27.45 -13.46 -24.80
CA ASN A 226 -27.32 -14.34 -23.64
C ASN A 226 -26.96 -13.56 -22.36
N THR A 227 -27.71 -12.50 -22.05
CA THR A 227 -27.64 -11.89 -20.73
C THR A 227 -28.36 -12.80 -19.73
N PRO A 228 -27.72 -13.21 -18.63
CA PRO A 228 -28.34 -14.14 -17.68
C PRO A 228 -29.57 -13.48 -17.07
N THR A 229 -30.66 -14.25 -16.95
CA THR A 229 -31.92 -13.73 -16.43
C THR A 229 -31.75 -13.20 -15.01
N PRO A 230 -32.36 -12.05 -14.68
CA PRO A 230 -32.27 -11.49 -13.34
C PRO A 230 -32.99 -12.40 -12.34
N ILE A 231 -32.30 -12.72 -11.24
CA ILE A 231 -32.83 -13.55 -10.16
C ILE A 231 -33.29 -12.65 -9.02
N ASP A 232 -34.47 -12.94 -8.49
CA ASP A 232 -34.99 -12.26 -7.32
C ASP A 232 -34.32 -12.79 -6.05
N LEU A 233 -33.45 -11.96 -5.47
CA LEU A 233 -32.64 -12.29 -4.29
C LEU A 233 -33.48 -12.62 -3.03
N HIS A 234 -34.73 -12.18 -2.98
CA HIS A 234 -35.58 -12.33 -1.78
C HIS A 234 -36.35 -13.65 -1.77
N SER A 235 -36.52 -14.28 -2.93
CA SER A 235 -37.26 -15.53 -3.10
C SER A 235 -36.41 -16.70 -3.58
N ALA A 236 -35.16 -16.44 -4.00
CA ALA A 236 -34.25 -17.45 -4.50
C ALA A 236 -33.71 -18.36 -3.39
N ASP A 237 -33.69 -19.66 -3.66
CA ASP A 237 -33.06 -20.65 -2.80
C ASP A 237 -31.53 -20.60 -2.92
N ILE A 238 -30.80 -21.07 -1.90
CA ILE A 238 -29.33 -21.07 -1.86
C ILE A 238 -28.75 -21.85 -3.06
N GLU A 239 -29.39 -22.95 -3.44
CA GLU A 239 -28.99 -23.75 -4.60
C GLU A 239 -29.19 -22.97 -5.91
N GLN A 240 -30.26 -22.18 -6.03
CA GLN A 240 -30.52 -21.34 -7.20
C GLN A 240 -29.50 -20.21 -7.32
N LEU A 241 -29.12 -19.59 -6.19
CA LEU A 241 -28.07 -18.57 -6.17
C LEU A 241 -26.72 -19.15 -6.59
N ARG A 242 -26.35 -20.34 -6.10
CA ARG A 242 -25.10 -21.02 -6.52
C ARG A 242 -25.09 -21.34 -8.00
N GLN A 243 -26.20 -21.86 -8.54
CA GLN A 243 -26.30 -22.17 -9.95
C GLN A 243 -26.19 -20.90 -10.81
N ALA A 244 -26.81 -19.80 -10.38
CA ALA A 244 -26.74 -18.53 -11.07
C ALA A 244 -25.34 -17.93 -11.12
N VAL A 245 -24.59 -18.05 -10.03
CA VAL A 245 -23.18 -17.64 -9.98
C VAL A 245 -22.38 -18.47 -10.98
N GLN A 246 -22.52 -19.79 -10.98
CA GLN A 246 -21.83 -20.66 -11.93
C GLN A 246 -22.17 -20.36 -13.40
N GLU A 247 -23.44 -20.05 -13.70
CA GLU A 247 -23.86 -19.66 -15.06
C GLU A 247 -23.25 -18.31 -15.47
N ARG A 248 -23.23 -17.33 -14.58
CA ARG A 248 -22.59 -16.03 -14.81
C ARG A 248 -21.09 -16.16 -15.00
N ASP A 249 -20.41 -16.98 -14.19
CA ASP A 249 -18.97 -17.19 -14.30
C ASP A 249 -18.59 -17.85 -15.63
N ARG A 250 -19.41 -18.78 -16.13
CA ARG A 250 -19.23 -19.36 -17.47
C ARG A 250 -19.36 -18.31 -18.57
N ILE A 251 -20.36 -17.43 -18.47
CA ILE A 251 -20.57 -16.35 -19.45
C ILE A 251 -19.41 -15.33 -19.39
N ILE A 252 -18.94 -14.98 -18.19
CA ILE A 252 -17.79 -14.09 -18.02
C ILE A 252 -16.54 -14.73 -18.65
N ALA A 253 -16.32 -16.03 -18.44
CA ALA A 253 -15.20 -16.74 -19.04
C ALA A 253 -15.28 -16.75 -20.58
N SER A 254 -16.46 -16.99 -21.16
CA SER A 254 -16.65 -16.95 -22.62
C SER A 254 -16.48 -15.55 -23.19
N LEU A 255 -17.00 -14.51 -22.50
CA LEU A 255 -16.84 -13.11 -22.91
C LEU A 255 -15.38 -12.67 -22.83
N LYS A 256 -14.64 -13.08 -21.78
CA LYS A 256 -13.21 -12.83 -21.68
C LYS A 256 -12.44 -13.49 -22.82
N GLN A 257 -12.74 -14.75 -23.13
CA GLN A 257 -12.13 -15.44 -24.27
C GLN A 257 -12.45 -14.73 -25.58
N GLN A 258 -13.69 -14.28 -25.78
CA GLN A 258 -14.08 -13.53 -26.97
C GLN A 258 -13.36 -12.18 -27.06
N ILE A 259 -13.18 -11.47 -25.94
CA ILE A 259 -12.38 -10.24 -25.88
C ILE A 259 -10.92 -10.55 -26.18
N GLU A 260 -10.33 -11.59 -25.60
CA GLU A 260 -8.93 -11.99 -25.89
C GLU A 260 -8.75 -12.43 -27.35
N GLU A 261 -9.74 -13.08 -27.96
CA GLU A 261 -9.74 -13.43 -29.38
C GLU A 261 -9.94 -12.19 -30.26
N GLN A 262 -10.75 -11.21 -29.84
CA GLN A 262 -10.92 -9.93 -30.53
C GLN A 262 -9.72 -9.00 -30.35
N GLU A 263 -9.06 -9.00 -29.21
CA GLU A 263 -7.85 -8.23 -28.92
C GLU A 263 -6.61 -8.90 -29.52
N GLY A 264 -6.57 -10.23 -29.52
CA GLY A 264 -5.52 -11.04 -30.14
C GLY A 264 -5.61 -11.13 -31.66
N SER A 265 -6.84 -11.11 -32.21
CA SER A 265 -7.08 -10.88 -33.65
C SER A 265 -7.19 -9.39 -34.01
N GLY A 266 -7.18 -8.53 -33.00
CA GLY A 266 -7.00 -7.10 -33.09
C GLY A 266 -5.64 -6.86 -33.72
N GLU A 267 -5.63 -6.86 -35.04
CA GLU A 267 -4.58 -6.32 -35.87
C GLU A 267 -4.30 -4.93 -35.30
N VAL A 268 -3.27 -4.84 -34.44
CA VAL A 268 -2.75 -3.61 -33.85
C VAL A 268 -2.86 -2.58 -34.94
N VAL A 269 -3.77 -1.61 -34.78
CA VAL A 269 -4.14 -0.62 -35.79
C VAL A 269 -2.87 -0.25 -36.52
N LYS A 270 -2.68 -0.82 -37.72
CA LYS A 270 -1.38 -0.73 -38.37
C LYS A 270 -1.24 0.74 -38.68
N PHE A 271 -0.37 1.44 -37.97
CA PHE A 271 -0.16 2.89 -38.16
C PHE A 271 0.19 3.21 -39.62
N ASP A 272 0.63 2.22 -40.41
CA ASP A 272 0.78 2.30 -41.86
C ASP A 272 -0.52 2.65 -42.63
N THR A 273 -1.72 2.42 -42.09
CA THR A 273 -2.98 2.91 -42.68
C THR A 273 -3.33 4.35 -42.27
N MET A 274 -2.60 4.98 -41.34
CA MET A 274 -2.80 6.40 -40.99
C MET A 274 -2.43 7.36 -42.12
N ASP A 275 -1.69 6.91 -43.13
CA ASP A 275 -1.44 7.70 -44.35
C ASP A 275 -2.74 7.99 -45.14
N SER A 276 -3.81 7.21 -44.90
CA SER A 276 -5.14 7.41 -45.47
C SER A 276 -6.14 8.13 -44.54
N MET A 277 -5.71 8.54 -43.34
CA MET A 277 -6.59 9.23 -42.39
C MET A 277 -6.95 10.65 -42.89
N PRO A 278 -8.24 11.06 -42.85
CA PRO A 278 -8.65 12.41 -43.21
C PRO A 278 -7.89 13.48 -42.41
N ASP A 279 -7.55 14.58 -43.06
CA ASP A 279 -6.70 15.63 -42.47
C ASP A 279 -7.31 16.24 -41.19
N GLU A 280 -8.64 16.25 -41.04
CA GLU A 280 -9.33 16.70 -39.82
C GLU A 280 -8.96 15.86 -38.58
N PHE A 281 -8.75 14.55 -38.75
CA PHE A 281 -8.35 13.70 -37.63
C PHE A 281 -6.87 13.85 -37.31
N ARG A 282 -6.03 14.13 -38.31
CA ARG A 282 -4.61 14.44 -38.09
C ARG A 282 -4.45 15.71 -37.28
N GLU A 283 -5.17 16.77 -37.65
CA GLU A 283 -5.15 18.03 -36.91
C GLU A 283 -5.63 17.85 -35.46
N LYS A 284 -6.67 17.03 -35.23
CA LYS A 284 -7.13 16.69 -33.87
C LYS A 284 -6.10 15.88 -33.09
N LEU A 285 -5.42 14.92 -33.73
CA LEU A 285 -4.37 14.13 -33.09
C LEU A 285 -3.15 14.99 -32.74
N ASP A 286 -2.73 15.88 -33.65
CA ASP A 286 -1.63 16.82 -33.41
C ASP A 286 -1.98 17.79 -32.26
N ALA A 287 -3.21 18.31 -32.24
CA ALA A 287 -3.69 19.17 -31.15
C ALA A 287 -3.73 18.45 -29.80
N LEU A 288 -4.21 17.20 -29.77
CA LEU A 288 -4.18 16.37 -28.57
C LEU A 288 -2.73 16.06 -28.16
N GLU A 289 -1.86 15.73 -29.10
CA GLU A 289 -0.43 15.48 -28.81
C GLU A 289 0.24 16.72 -28.21
N GLU A 290 -0.06 17.92 -28.73
CA GLU A 290 0.41 19.18 -28.18
C GLU A 290 -0.14 19.42 -26.76
N GLU A 291 -1.44 19.20 -26.53
CA GLU A 291 -2.06 19.29 -25.20
C GLU A 291 -1.41 18.34 -24.19
N TRP A 292 -1.13 17.09 -24.58
CA TRP A 292 -0.46 16.11 -23.73
C TRP A 292 1.00 16.49 -23.45
N LYS A 293 1.73 17.01 -24.46
CA LYS A 293 3.09 17.53 -24.27
C LYS A 293 3.11 18.69 -23.27
N ASP A 294 2.12 19.57 -23.31
CA ASP A 294 2.02 20.69 -22.39
C ASP A 294 1.66 20.25 -20.97
N LYS A 295 0.72 19.31 -20.80
CA LYS A 295 0.43 18.70 -19.49
C LYS A 295 1.67 18.00 -18.91
N ILE A 296 2.44 17.30 -19.73
CA ILE A 296 3.70 16.70 -19.29
C ILE A 296 4.68 17.78 -18.81
N ARG A 297 4.87 18.87 -19.57
CA ARG A 297 5.73 19.98 -19.14
C ARG A 297 5.26 20.63 -17.84
N GLU A 298 3.95 20.82 -17.66
CA GLU A 298 3.37 21.37 -16.44
C GLU A 298 3.70 20.48 -15.23
N THR A 299 3.41 19.18 -15.33
CA THR A 299 3.70 18.22 -14.25
C THR A 299 5.21 18.08 -13.97
N GLU A 300 6.07 18.19 -14.98
CA GLU A 300 7.53 18.21 -14.80
C GLU A 300 7.99 19.44 -14.01
N VAL A 301 7.39 20.60 -14.27
CA VAL A 301 7.66 21.84 -13.53
C VAL A 301 7.17 21.71 -12.09
N GLU A 302 5.95 21.21 -11.86
CA GLU A 302 5.41 20.97 -10.52
C GLU A 302 6.29 20.00 -9.71
N LEU A 303 6.68 18.88 -10.33
CA LEU A 303 7.54 17.89 -9.69
C LEU A 303 8.93 18.45 -9.39
N SER A 304 9.44 19.36 -10.24
CA SER A 304 10.70 20.07 -9.98
C SER A 304 10.57 21.06 -8.81
N LEU A 305 9.42 21.74 -8.68
CA LEU A 305 9.13 22.63 -7.55
C LEU A 305 9.01 21.86 -6.24
N GLU A 306 8.30 20.73 -6.23
CA GLU A 306 8.17 19.86 -5.05
C GLU A 306 9.52 19.27 -4.64
N ARG A 307 10.33 18.78 -5.60
CA ARG A 307 11.71 18.34 -5.33
C ARG A 307 12.56 19.45 -4.71
N ALA A 308 12.44 20.69 -5.21
CA ALA A 308 13.16 21.83 -4.67
C ALA A 308 12.69 22.22 -3.25
N LYS A 309 11.39 22.09 -2.97
CA LYS A 309 10.80 22.33 -1.65
C LYS A 309 11.27 21.28 -0.63
N ILE A 310 11.18 20.00 -0.97
CA ILE A 310 11.69 18.89 -0.14
C ILE A 310 13.18 19.05 0.14
N ALA A 311 13.98 19.47 -0.86
CA ALA A 311 15.41 19.71 -0.66
C ALA A 311 15.70 20.84 0.35
N ARG A 312 14.89 21.91 0.36
CA ARG A 312 15.00 23.00 1.34
C ARG A 312 14.59 22.55 2.74
N GLU A 313 13.47 21.85 2.87
CA GLU A 313 12.98 21.30 4.14
C GLU A 313 13.99 20.30 4.73
N LYS A 314 14.55 19.41 3.90
CA LYS A 314 15.61 18.48 4.31
C LYS A 314 16.86 19.23 4.79
N ALA A 315 17.28 20.28 4.09
CA ALA A 315 18.42 21.10 4.50
C ALA A 315 18.17 21.83 5.83
N GLU A 316 16.94 22.33 6.05
CA GLU A 316 16.54 22.97 7.30
C GLU A 316 16.53 21.97 8.47
N LEU A 317 15.95 20.79 8.29
CA LEU A 317 15.97 19.72 9.29
C LEU A 317 17.39 19.29 9.64
N GLN A 318 18.27 19.13 8.65
CA GLN A 318 19.70 18.85 8.90
C GLN A 318 20.38 19.96 9.69
N GLN A 319 20.07 21.23 9.39
CA GLN A 319 20.59 22.36 10.14
C GLN A 319 20.10 22.35 11.59
N GLN A 320 18.82 22.05 11.83
CA GLN A 320 18.24 21.92 13.17
C GLN A 320 18.87 20.76 13.95
N GLN A 321 19.02 19.58 13.32
CA GLN A 321 19.71 18.43 13.92
C GLN A 321 21.15 18.78 14.31
N HIS A 322 21.89 19.46 13.43
CA HIS A 322 23.25 19.89 13.72
C HIS A 322 23.31 20.93 14.85
N GLN A 323 22.34 21.84 14.95
CA GLN A 323 22.22 22.78 16.08
C GLN A 323 21.93 22.02 17.38
N MET A 324 20.99 21.08 17.37
CA MET A 324 20.64 20.24 18.53
C MET A 324 21.83 19.40 18.98
N GLN A 325 22.60 18.84 18.04
CA GLN A 325 23.84 18.11 18.33
C GLN A 325 24.87 19.02 19.02
N LYS A 326 25.10 20.23 18.49
CA LYS A 326 25.96 21.24 19.14
C LYS A 326 25.46 21.63 20.53
N HIS A 327 24.14 21.74 20.72
CA HIS A 327 23.55 22.04 22.02
C HIS A 327 23.72 20.86 23.00
N ARG A 328 23.54 19.62 22.55
CA ARG A 328 23.81 18.41 23.34
C ARG A 328 25.28 18.33 23.77
N GLU A 329 26.20 18.59 22.84
CA GLU A 329 27.64 18.66 23.12
C GLU A 329 27.96 19.76 24.14
N LYS A 330 27.40 20.97 24.00
CA LYS A 330 27.61 22.10 24.93
C LYS A 330 27.03 21.87 26.33
N MET A 331 25.88 21.20 26.43
CA MET A 331 25.21 20.95 27.70
C MET A 331 25.89 19.84 28.52
N GLY A 332 26.97 19.23 28.01
CA GLY A 332 27.61 18.09 28.69
C GLY A 332 26.69 16.86 28.80
N VAL A 333 25.54 16.87 28.10
CA VAL A 333 24.67 15.72 27.87
C VAL A 333 25.20 14.94 26.66
N THR A 334 26.52 14.91 26.51
CA THR A 334 27.18 13.73 25.97
C THR A 334 27.21 12.75 27.13
N GLY A 335 26.08 12.05 27.30
CA GLY A 335 26.02 10.86 28.12
C GLY A 335 27.21 9.99 27.74
N GLN A 336 28.10 9.83 28.72
CA GLN A 336 29.01 8.72 28.91
C GLN A 336 29.27 7.90 27.62
N PRO A 337 30.44 8.04 26.96
CA PRO A 337 30.84 7.04 25.97
C PRO A 337 30.67 5.68 26.63
N GLY A 338 29.80 4.83 26.03
CA GLY A 338 29.53 3.50 26.53
C GLY A 338 30.85 2.80 26.90
N PRO A 339 30.89 2.04 28.00
CA PRO A 339 32.12 1.47 28.50
C PRO A 339 32.81 0.70 27.38
N ALA A 340 34.07 1.06 27.19
CA ALA A 340 35.02 0.41 26.32
C ALA A 340 34.84 -1.12 26.36
N ASN A 341 34.31 -1.69 25.29
CA ASN A 341 34.61 -3.07 24.96
C ASN A 341 36.06 -3.10 24.48
N SER A 342 36.96 -3.25 25.45
CA SER A 342 38.37 -3.50 25.27
C SER A 342 38.57 -4.84 24.56
N GLY A 343 38.88 -4.85 23.27
CA GLY A 343 39.39 -6.06 22.63
C GLY A 343 39.30 -6.15 21.12
N SER A 344 40.08 -5.33 20.40
CA SER A 344 40.82 -5.69 19.16
C SER A 344 41.28 -4.40 18.48
N GLN A 345 42.50 -3.97 18.78
CA GLN A 345 43.65 -4.09 17.88
C GLN A 345 43.47 -3.44 16.50
N SER A 346 43.99 -2.21 16.43
CA SER A 346 44.90 -1.70 15.38
C SER A 346 44.35 -1.63 13.95
N GLY A 347 43.96 -0.42 13.52
CA GLY A 347 43.73 -0.16 12.11
C GLY A 347 43.39 1.26 11.65
N GLU A 348 43.25 2.27 12.53
CA GLU A 348 42.59 3.54 12.15
C GLU A 348 43.39 4.81 12.44
N ASP A 349 44.67 4.83 12.05
CA ASP A 349 45.46 6.07 11.86
C ASP A 349 45.50 6.53 10.38
N ALA A 350 44.61 6.02 9.53
CA ALA A 350 44.69 6.24 8.08
C ALA A 350 44.09 7.57 7.59
N ASN A 351 43.17 8.21 8.34
CA ASN A 351 42.42 9.36 7.81
C ASN A 351 42.68 10.71 8.48
N SER A 352 43.25 10.76 9.69
CA SER A 352 43.60 12.03 10.36
C SER A 352 44.91 12.66 9.85
N GLY A 353 45.78 11.87 9.20
CA GLY A 353 47.08 12.33 8.69
C GLY A 353 47.06 13.04 7.33
N ARG A 354 45.94 13.03 6.59
CA ARG A 354 45.90 13.51 5.20
C ARG A 354 45.86 15.05 5.11
N TRP A 355 45.21 15.73 6.05
CA TRP A 355 45.18 17.19 6.12
C TRP A 355 46.49 17.77 6.70
N LEU A 356 47.11 17.08 7.67
CA LEU A 356 48.39 17.48 8.25
C LEU A 356 49.54 17.43 7.24
N ARG A 357 49.50 16.52 6.24
CA ARG A 357 50.48 16.49 5.15
C ARG A 357 50.35 17.65 4.17
N PHE A 358 49.15 18.22 4.01
CA PHE A 358 48.94 19.37 3.13
C PHE A 358 49.47 20.66 3.76
N LEU A 359 49.32 20.81 5.09
CA LEU A 359 49.89 21.94 5.84
C LEU A 359 51.41 21.88 5.98
N LYS A 360 51.99 20.69 6.13
CA LYS A 360 53.44 20.57 6.35
C LYS A 360 54.29 20.75 5.08
N ARG A 361 53.70 20.56 3.89
CA ARG A 361 54.41 20.70 2.61
C ARG A 361 54.57 22.16 2.14
N GLY A 362 53.92 23.12 2.79
CA GLY A 362 54.06 24.56 2.48
C GLY A 362 55.20 25.27 3.20
N ASN A 363 55.97 24.60 4.06
CA ASN A 363 56.91 25.24 4.98
C ASN A 363 58.38 24.82 4.79
N ASP A 364 58.72 24.13 3.70
CA ASP A 364 60.08 23.62 3.42
C ASP A 364 60.73 24.19 2.14
N ASP A 365 60.15 25.22 1.50
CA ASP A 365 60.78 25.96 0.40
C ASP A 365 61.17 27.38 0.85
N GLU A 366 62.28 27.52 1.58
CA GLU A 366 63.02 28.79 1.73
C GLU A 366 64.53 28.57 1.91
#